data_AF-A0A6M0BFX7-F1
#
_entry.id   AF-A0A6M0BFX7-F1
#
_cell.length_a   1.000
_cell.length_b   1.000
_cell.length_c   1.000
_cell.angle_alpha   90.00
_cell.angle_beta   90.00
_cell.angle_gamma   90.00
#
_symmetry.space_group_name_H-M   'P 1'
#
loop_
_entity.id
_entity.type
_entity.pdbx_description
1 polymer ?
#
loop_
_entity_poly.entity_id
_entity_poly.type
_entity_poly.pdbx_seq_one_letter_code
_entity_poly.pdbx_strand_id
1 'polypeptide(L)'
;SRGFEGMAFSPDRTTLYPILEGVVDGDPEDALRIYKFDVASSEYQGLVGFYRTDVPGHPIGDFTPINDNEFLVIERDGKQGDEAQFKKIFKIDLSEIDENGFVAKEEVVDLLNIPDPDDVNGDGELTFTFPFVTIEDVLVIDQNTILVANDNNYPFSVGRGPDIDNNEVILIELDQPLDVDPLLGLPAPNFISGTPQGDEIVGELGKDFISAGEGNDTVDGGLGNDLIKGQAGDDVLQGDFADSTIGGDDVIFGGLGNDRISGNLGNDKLYGGAGDDFIFGNEGDDLIRGGLGNDFLTGDDSSGISGSDTFVLAAGEGTDFILDFQPGVDLIGLADGLTFGQLSIEQDSQNARISLDNQLLATFAIANPLTEADFTII
;
A
#
# COMPACT_ATOMS: atom_id res chain seq x y z
N SER A 1 -7.94 24.98 19.38
CA SER A 1 -7.11 24.47 18.26
C SER A 1 -6.39 25.66 17.67
N ARG A 2 -5.05 25.61 17.72
CA ARG A 2 -4.17 26.58 17.02
C ARG A 2 -3.75 26.08 15.64
N GLY A 3 -4.00 24.80 15.34
CA GLY A 3 -3.66 24.15 14.09
C GLY A 3 -3.34 22.68 14.34
N PHE A 4 -2.43 22.15 13.53
CA PHE A 4 -1.80 20.85 13.70
C PHE A 4 -0.29 21.07 13.80
N GLU A 5 0.39 20.34 14.68
CA GLU A 5 1.85 20.40 14.91
C GLU A 5 2.62 19.56 13.89
N GLY A 6 1.98 18.54 13.33
CA GLY A 6 2.55 17.68 12.29
C GLY A 6 1.44 16.97 11.53
N MET A 7 1.73 16.55 10.31
CA MET A 7 0.76 15.87 9.46
C MET A 7 1.47 14.93 8.49
N ALA A 8 1.10 13.66 8.51
CA ALA A 8 1.66 12.63 7.63
C ALA A 8 0.54 11.96 6.83
N PHE A 9 0.84 11.56 5.60
CA PHE A 9 0.03 10.59 4.87
C PHE A 9 0.53 9.16 5.18
N SER A 10 -0.35 8.16 5.10
CA SER A 10 0.10 6.78 4.90
C SER A 10 0.90 6.67 3.58
N PRO A 11 1.77 5.66 3.42
CA PRO A 11 2.54 5.44 2.19
C PRO A 11 1.68 5.46 0.91
N ASP A 12 0.51 4.81 0.95
CA ASP A 12 -0.48 4.76 -0.14
C ASP A 12 -1.28 6.07 -0.35
N ARG A 13 -1.07 7.07 0.51
CA ARG A 13 -1.73 8.38 0.52
C ARG A 13 -3.25 8.35 0.69
N THR A 14 -3.82 7.24 1.15
CA THR A 14 -5.27 7.12 1.38
C THR A 14 -5.69 7.62 2.76
N THR A 15 -4.77 7.62 3.72
CA THR A 15 -5.01 8.05 5.10
C THR A 15 -4.17 9.27 5.45
N LEU A 16 -4.75 10.21 6.19
CA LEU A 16 -4.08 11.38 6.74
C LEU A 16 -4.07 11.34 8.27
N TYR A 17 -2.90 11.51 8.86
CA TYR A 17 -2.65 11.48 10.30
C TYR A 17 -2.16 12.85 10.79
N PRO A 18 -3.05 13.73 11.26
CA PRO A 18 -2.64 15.00 11.84
C PRO A 18 -2.46 14.89 13.36
N ILE A 19 -1.37 15.49 13.87
CA ILE A 19 -1.11 15.67 15.30
C ILE A 19 -1.64 17.04 15.72
N LEU A 20 -2.54 17.08 16.71
CA LEU A 20 -3.17 18.31 17.16
C LEU A 20 -2.18 19.26 17.84
N GLU A 21 -2.24 20.55 17.48
CA GLU A 21 -1.50 21.58 18.20
C GLU A 21 -2.14 21.91 19.56
N GLY A 22 -1.38 21.57 20.61
CA GLY A 22 -1.66 21.91 22.00
C GLY A 22 -2.49 20.89 22.76
N VAL A 23 -2.50 21.05 24.08
CA VAL A 23 -3.20 20.18 25.03
C VAL A 23 -4.71 20.36 25.00
N VAL A 24 -5.46 19.29 25.28
CA VAL A 24 -6.92 19.33 25.41
C VAL A 24 -7.33 18.99 26.84
N ASP A 25 -8.20 19.81 27.42
CA ASP A 25 -8.72 19.58 28.76
C ASP A 25 -9.37 18.19 28.89
N GLY A 26 -8.84 17.39 29.82
CA GLY A 26 -9.31 16.03 30.10
C GLY A 26 -8.47 14.92 29.46
N ASP A 27 -7.53 15.26 28.59
CA ASP A 27 -6.53 14.31 28.09
C ASP A 27 -5.47 14.02 29.17
N PRO A 28 -4.70 12.92 29.02
CA PRO A 28 -3.51 12.69 29.84
C PRO A 28 -2.55 13.88 29.81
N GLU A 29 -1.75 14.01 30.87
CA GLU A 29 -0.68 15.02 30.91
C GLU A 29 0.31 14.75 29.77
N ASP A 30 0.82 15.83 29.17
CA ASP A 30 1.81 15.78 28.08
C ASP A 30 1.39 14.99 26.83
N ALA A 31 0.08 14.96 26.56
CA ALA A 31 -0.50 14.29 25.41
C ALA A 31 -0.88 15.27 24.27
N LEU A 32 -0.45 14.92 23.06
CA LEU A 32 -0.98 15.47 21.81
C LEU A 32 -1.82 14.41 21.10
N ARG A 33 -3.00 14.79 20.60
CA ARG A 33 -3.90 13.85 19.91
C ARG A 33 -3.42 13.57 18.49
N ILE A 34 -3.38 12.30 18.11
CA ILE A 34 -3.19 11.85 16.72
C ILE A 34 -4.56 11.42 16.18
N TYR A 35 -4.99 12.04 15.09
CA TYR A 35 -6.27 11.72 14.46
C TYR A 35 -6.08 10.89 13.19
N LYS A 36 -7.16 10.30 12.68
CA LYS A 36 -7.22 9.63 11.37
C LYS A 36 -8.29 10.27 10.50
N PHE A 37 -7.96 10.53 9.24
CA PHE A 37 -8.88 10.99 8.22
C PHE A 37 -8.74 10.12 6.97
N ASP A 38 -9.86 9.84 6.33
CA ASP A 38 -9.88 9.24 5.00
C ASP A 38 -9.75 10.36 3.96
N VAL A 39 -8.74 10.26 3.08
CA VAL A 39 -8.39 11.32 2.14
C VAL A 39 -9.44 11.46 1.03
N ALA A 40 -9.94 10.32 0.52
CA ALA A 40 -10.87 10.30 -0.60
C ALA A 40 -12.23 10.93 -0.24
N SER A 41 -12.79 10.57 0.92
CA SER A 41 -14.06 11.08 1.42
C SER A 41 -13.93 12.41 2.19
N SER A 42 -12.71 12.77 2.59
CA SER A 42 -12.44 13.90 3.50
C SER A 42 -13.14 13.75 4.87
N GLU A 43 -13.40 12.51 5.30
CA GLU A 43 -14.10 12.22 6.55
C GLU A 43 -13.13 11.95 7.71
N TYR A 44 -13.47 12.49 8.89
CA TYR A 44 -12.80 12.19 10.15
C TYR A 44 -13.17 10.78 10.62
N GLN A 45 -12.15 9.94 10.82
CA GLN A 45 -12.32 8.53 11.20
C GLN A 45 -12.14 8.28 12.71
N GLY A 46 -11.55 9.22 13.45
CA GLY A 46 -11.43 9.11 14.91
C GLY A 46 -10.08 9.53 15.49
N LEU A 47 -9.93 9.32 16.81
CA LEU A 47 -8.68 9.41 17.54
C LEU A 47 -7.93 8.08 17.37
N VAL A 48 -6.69 8.14 16.91
CA VAL A 48 -5.78 6.98 16.84
C VAL A 48 -5.19 6.73 18.21
N GLY A 49 -4.56 7.75 18.80
CA GLY A 49 -3.91 7.68 20.10
C GLY A 49 -3.30 9.01 20.51
N PHE A 50 -2.45 8.99 21.52
CA PHE A 50 -1.74 10.14 22.04
C PHE A 50 -0.24 10.04 21.75
N TYR A 51 0.32 11.09 21.16
CA TYR A 51 1.75 11.31 21.14
C TYR A 51 2.20 11.88 22.50
N ARG A 52 3.25 11.32 23.09
CA ARG A 52 3.81 11.78 24.36
C ARG A 52 4.91 12.81 24.11
N THR A 53 4.73 14.02 24.63
CA THR A 53 5.80 15.02 24.67
C THR A 53 6.57 14.86 25.98
N ASP A 54 7.88 14.58 25.96
CA ASP A 54 8.63 14.34 27.21
C ASP A 54 8.76 15.60 28.08
N VAL A 55 8.59 16.77 27.47
CA VAL A 55 8.49 18.06 28.15
C VAL A 55 7.35 18.86 27.52
N PRO A 56 6.35 19.30 28.30
CA PRO A 56 5.26 20.09 27.75
C PRO A 56 5.77 21.38 27.11
N GLY A 57 5.37 21.59 25.85
CA GLY A 57 5.71 22.79 25.08
C GLY A 57 6.94 22.68 24.17
N HIS A 58 7.55 21.49 24.05
CA HIS A 58 8.48 21.20 22.95
C HIS A 58 7.68 21.04 21.65
N PRO A 59 7.78 21.97 20.67
CA PRO A 59 7.04 21.85 19.41
C PRO A 59 7.54 20.66 18.59
N ILE A 60 6.66 20.15 17.74
CA ILE A 60 7.04 19.17 16.73
C ILE A 60 7.60 19.93 15.52
N GLY A 61 8.68 19.41 14.95
CA GLY A 61 9.29 19.95 13.73
C GLY A 61 8.63 19.39 12.48
N ASP A 62 8.46 18.07 12.46
CA ASP A 62 7.92 17.33 11.32
C ASP A 62 7.29 16.00 11.78
N PHE A 63 6.44 15.43 10.92
CA PHE A 63 5.83 14.11 11.06
C PHE A 63 5.94 13.33 9.75
N THR A 64 6.93 12.44 9.66
CA THR A 64 7.35 11.75 8.44
C THR A 64 6.88 10.30 8.44
N PRO A 65 6.23 9.80 7.38
CA PRO A 65 5.88 8.38 7.28
C PRO A 65 7.11 7.47 7.08
N ILE A 66 7.03 6.25 7.62
CA ILE A 66 7.95 5.12 7.36
C ILE A 66 7.15 4.01 6.66
N ASN A 67 6.05 3.58 7.28
CA ASN A 67 5.08 2.63 6.74
C ASN A 67 3.66 2.99 7.22
N ASP A 68 2.71 2.07 7.05
CA ASP A 68 1.31 2.29 7.45
C ASP A 68 1.09 2.63 8.94
N ASN A 69 2.00 2.18 9.80
CA ASN A 69 1.88 2.31 11.26
C ASN A 69 3.02 3.10 11.89
N GLU A 70 4.21 3.10 11.28
CA GLU A 70 5.41 3.73 11.83
C GLU A 70 5.71 5.08 11.18
N PHE A 71 6.14 6.03 12.00
CA PHE A 71 6.41 7.40 11.58
C PHE A 71 7.58 7.99 12.38
N LEU A 72 8.35 8.89 11.76
CA LEU A 72 9.32 9.73 12.45
C LEU A 72 8.68 11.04 12.90
N VAL A 73 8.99 11.46 14.13
CA VAL A 73 8.56 12.72 14.72
C VAL A 73 9.78 13.45 15.25
N ILE A 74 9.96 14.70 14.83
CA ILE A 74 11.02 15.57 15.36
C ILE A 74 10.48 16.36 16.55
N GLU A 75 11.15 16.31 17.69
CA GLU A 75 10.86 17.20 18.82
C GLU A 75 12.05 18.12 19.12
N ARG A 76 11.77 19.35 19.59
CA ARG A 76 12.78 20.37 19.92
C ARG A 76 12.38 21.27 21.08
N ASP A 77 13.33 21.87 21.80
CA ASP A 77 13.06 22.79 22.93
C ASP A 77 12.71 24.24 22.55
N GLY A 78 12.43 24.52 21.27
CA GLY A 78 12.12 25.85 20.77
C GLY A 78 13.29 26.85 20.79
N LYS A 79 14.48 26.45 21.26
CA LYS A 79 15.71 27.25 21.20
C LYS A 79 16.51 26.92 19.93
N GLN A 80 17.52 27.74 19.63
CA GLN A 80 18.25 27.72 18.36
C GLN A 80 19.77 27.67 18.58
N GLY A 81 20.51 27.11 17.60
CA GLY A 81 21.98 27.04 17.63
C GLY A 81 22.53 26.48 18.95
N ASP A 82 23.57 27.13 19.47
CA ASP A 82 24.25 26.76 20.73
C ASP A 82 23.34 26.85 21.98
N GLU A 83 22.18 27.52 21.89
CA GLU A 83 21.23 27.60 23.00
C GLU A 83 20.29 26.38 23.09
N ALA A 84 20.20 25.59 22.01
CA ALA A 84 19.38 24.39 21.97
C ALA A 84 19.94 23.29 22.88
N GLN A 85 19.06 22.70 23.69
CA GLN A 85 19.41 21.64 24.64
C GLN A 85 18.67 20.33 24.37
N PHE A 86 17.72 20.35 23.44
CA PHE A 86 16.97 19.17 23.04
C PHE A 86 16.54 19.29 21.57
N LYS A 87 17.01 18.36 20.74
CA LYS A 87 16.59 18.15 19.35
C LYS A 87 16.73 16.66 19.04
N LYS A 88 15.60 15.95 18.91
CA LYS A 88 15.61 14.50 18.74
C LYS A 88 14.59 14.06 17.71
N ILE A 89 14.90 12.95 17.04
CA ILE A 89 13.99 12.25 16.15
C ILE A 89 13.54 10.99 16.86
N PHE A 90 12.23 10.80 16.94
CA PHE A 90 11.61 9.62 17.51
C PHE A 90 10.88 8.84 16.43
N LYS A 91 10.95 7.52 16.49
CA LYS A 91 10.01 6.65 15.79
C LYS A 91 8.80 6.43 16.69
N ILE A 92 7.62 6.54 16.12
CA ILE A 92 6.38 6.12 16.77
C ILE A 92 5.72 4.99 15.99
N ASP A 93 4.98 4.13 16.69
CA ASP A 93 4.17 3.07 16.10
C ASP A 93 2.70 3.25 16.54
N LEU A 94 1.83 3.55 15.58
CA LEU A 94 0.40 3.77 15.78
C LEU A 94 -0.37 2.48 16.06
N SER A 95 0.21 1.31 15.76
CA SER A 95 -0.39 0.00 16.04
C SER A 95 -0.15 -0.46 17.49
N GLU A 96 0.86 0.09 18.15
CA GLU A 96 1.20 -0.20 19.55
C GLU A 96 0.75 0.92 20.49
N ILE A 97 -0.38 0.70 21.17
CA ILE A 97 -0.98 1.69 22.09
C ILE A 97 -1.00 1.17 23.53
N ASP A 98 -0.47 1.98 24.46
CA ASP A 98 -0.45 1.64 25.88
C ASP A 98 -1.82 1.77 26.57
N GLU A 99 -1.92 1.32 27.82
CA GLU A 99 -3.16 1.34 28.60
C GLU A 99 -3.75 2.75 28.83
N ASN A 100 -2.93 3.80 28.66
CA ASN A 100 -3.32 5.20 28.79
C ASN A 100 -3.58 5.87 27.43
N GLY A 101 -3.49 5.11 26.33
CA GLY A 101 -3.76 5.56 24.98
C GLY A 101 -2.56 6.17 24.27
N PHE A 102 -1.34 6.09 24.83
CA PHE A 102 -0.15 6.62 24.16
C PHE A 102 0.40 5.62 23.14
N VAL A 103 0.79 6.13 21.97
CA VAL A 103 1.50 5.34 20.97
C VAL A 103 2.92 5.03 21.44
N ALA A 104 3.46 3.88 21.04
CA ALA A 104 4.86 3.54 21.28
C ALA A 104 5.77 4.63 20.69
N LYS A 105 6.85 4.95 21.41
CA LYS A 105 7.81 6.01 21.05
C LYS A 105 9.22 5.54 21.39
N GLU A 106 10.10 5.56 20.40
CA GLU A 106 11.50 5.17 20.49
C GLU A 106 12.39 6.30 19.98
N GLU A 107 13.48 6.61 20.69
CA GLU A 107 14.48 7.57 20.22
C GLU A 107 15.34 6.96 19.12
N VAL A 108 15.41 7.62 17.96
CA VAL A 108 16.17 7.17 16.80
C VAL A 108 17.46 7.98 16.63
N VAL A 109 17.37 9.30 16.77
CA VAL A 109 18.52 10.21 16.59
C VAL A 109 18.53 11.32 17.63
N ASP A 110 19.69 11.53 18.27
CA ASP A 110 20.00 12.73 19.03
C ASP A 110 20.77 13.73 18.16
N LEU A 111 20.06 14.75 17.66
CA LEU A 111 20.61 15.71 16.70
C LEU A 111 21.60 16.70 17.33
N LEU A 112 21.75 16.70 18.65
CA LEU A 112 22.79 17.47 19.33
C LEU A 112 24.08 16.67 19.56
N ASN A 113 24.05 15.35 19.32
CA ASN A 113 25.17 14.44 19.59
C ASN A 113 25.35 13.42 18.45
N ILE A 114 25.33 13.89 17.20
CA ILE A 114 25.47 13.03 16.02
C ILE A 114 26.91 12.47 15.98
N PRO A 115 27.10 11.14 15.94
CA PRO A 115 28.45 10.57 15.80
C PRO A 115 29.11 10.96 14.47
N ASP A 116 30.39 11.33 14.51
CA ASP A 116 31.23 11.61 13.33
C ASP A 116 32.57 10.85 13.41
N PRO A 117 32.54 9.51 13.41
CA PRO A 117 33.75 8.70 13.64
C PRO A 117 34.83 8.91 12.56
N ASP A 118 34.42 9.36 11.37
CA ASP A 118 35.30 9.55 10.22
C ASP A 118 35.71 11.03 10.02
N ASP A 119 35.32 11.94 10.92
CA ASP A 119 35.61 13.38 10.85
C ASP A 119 35.29 13.93 9.45
N VAL A 120 34.05 13.69 8.99
CA VAL A 120 33.62 13.94 7.61
C VAL A 120 33.75 15.43 7.25
N ASN A 121 33.64 16.32 8.25
CA ASN A 121 33.76 17.76 8.08
C ASN A 121 35.20 18.31 8.30
N GLY A 122 36.13 17.51 8.81
CA GLY A 122 37.54 17.86 9.02
C GLY A 122 37.79 18.84 10.18
N ASP A 123 36.88 18.93 11.16
CA ASP A 123 37.03 19.77 12.35
C ASP A 123 37.83 19.09 13.48
N GLY A 124 38.07 17.77 13.35
CA GLY A 124 38.85 16.96 14.29
C GLY A 124 38.07 16.47 15.51
N GLU A 125 36.76 16.72 15.57
CA GLU A 125 35.85 16.16 16.56
C GLU A 125 35.24 14.83 16.06
N LEU A 126 34.84 13.96 17.00
CA LEU A 126 34.15 12.70 16.68
C LEU A 126 32.63 12.80 16.81
N THR A 127 32.15 14.02 16.92
CA THR A 127 30.73 14.37 17.01
C THR A 127 30.47 15.50 16.05
N PHE A 128 29.57 15.27 15.12
CA PHE A 128 29.22 16.24 14.13
C PHE A 128 28.35 17.33 14.77
N THR A 129 28.91 18.54 14.86
CA THR A 129 28.13 19.70 15.31
C THR A 129 27.55 20.40 14.09
N PHE A 130 26.32 20.05 13.72
CA PHE A 130 25.64 20.78 12.67
C PHE A 130 25.08 22.12 13.19
N PRO A 131 25.27 23.23 12.47
CA PRO A 131 24.93 24.57 12.96
C PRO A 131 23.43 24.90 12.83
N PHE A 132 22.52 23.95 13.12
CA PHE A 132 21.07 24.13 12.95
C PHE A 132 20.53 25.29 13.78
N VAL A 133 19.99 26.31 13.12
CA VAL A 133 19.18 27.34 13.76
C VAL A 133 17.79 26.77 14.05
N THR A 134 17.17 26.11 13.07
CA THR A 134 15.87 25.41 13.17
C THR A 134 15.89 24.11 12.36
N ILE A 135 14.86 23.27 12.44
CA ILE A 135 14.73 22.03 11.64
C ILE A 135 13.28 22.00 11.18
N GLU A 136 13.08 21.86 9.87
CA GLU A 136 11.75 21.90 9.24
C GLU A 136 11.27 20.52 8.79
N ASP A 137 12.20 19.62 8.46
CA ASP A 137 11.85 18.45 7.67
C ASP A 137 12.79 17.27 7.95
N VAL A 138 12.20 16.08 8.02
CA VAL A 138 12.88 14.80 7.97
C VAL A 138 12.30 14.02 6.81
N LEU A 139 13.16 13.46 5.98
CA LEU A 139 12.76 12.58 4.89
C LEU A 139 13.42 11.22 5.07
N VAL A 140 12.62 10.16 4.96
CA VAL A 140 13.13 8.79 4.85
C VAL A 140 13.65 8.59 3.42
N ILE A 141 14.95 8.30 3.27
CA ILE A 141 15.59 8.07 1.96
C ILE A 141 15.58 6.59 1.63
N ASP A 142 15.92 5.76 2.61
CA ASP A 142 15.86 4.30 2.56
C ASP A 142 15.80 3.74 3.99
N GLN A 143 15.78 2.41 4.12
CA GLN A 143 15.73 1.74 5.42
C GLN A 143 16.84 2.16 6.40
N ASN A 144 18.02 2.56 5.92
CA ASN A 144 19.14 2.91 6.79
C ASN A 144 19.44 4.41 6.82
N THR A 145 18.76 5.23 6.02
CA THR A 145 19.19 6.61 5.78
C THR A 145 18.02 7.57 5.85
N ILE A 146 18.19 8.63 6.64
CA ILE A 146 17.28 9.77 6.66
C ILE A 146 18.00 11.05 6.25
N LEU A 147 17.26 11.97 5.64
CA LEU A 147 17.70 13.33 5.38
C LEU A 147 17.06 14.27 6.42
N VAL A 148 17.86 15.12 7.03
CA VAL A 148 17.39 16.18 7.95
C VAL A 148 17.71 17.54 7.34
N ALA A 149 16.71 18.40 7.21
CA ALA A 149 16.85 19.73 6.61
C ALA A 149 16.56 20.86 7.60
N ASN A 150 17.33 21.95 7.51
CA ASN A 150 17.08 23.17 8.27
C ASN A 150 15.85 23.93 7.74
N ASP A 151 15.08 24.52 8.65
CA ASP A 151 14.13 25.60 8.37
C ASP A 151 14.87 26.94 8.32
N ASN A 152 15.30 27.36 7.15
CA ASN A 152 16.02 28.62 6.99
C ASN A 152 15.10 29.81 6.67
N ASN A 153 13.79 29.58 6.50
CA ASN A 153 12.83 30.56 6.02
C ASN A 153 11.98 31.19 7.14
N TYR A 154 12.05 30.63 8.36
CA TYR A 154 11.33 31.14 9.52
C TYR A 154 11.63 32.63 9.76
N PRO A 155 10.61 33.52 9.81
CA PRO A 155 10.78 34.98 9.80
C PRO A 155 11.49 35.56 11.03
N PHE A 156 11.85 34.72 12.00
CA PHE A 156 12.57 35.06 13.23
C PHE A 156 13.87 34.26 13.42
N SER A 157 14.31 33.45 12.45
CA SER A 157 15.58 32.73 12.55
C SER A 157 16.74 33.71 12.66
N VAL A 158 17.51 33.61 13.75
CA VAL A 158 18.66 34.49 14.01
C VAL A 158 19.95 33.67 13.90
N GLY A 159 20.59 33.71 12.73
CA GLY A 159 21.87 33.06 12.40
C GLY A 159 21.80 32.47 10.98
N ARG A 160 22.79 32.53 10.07
CA ARG A 160 24.14 33.10 10.02
C ARG A 160 24.13 34.23 8.96
N GLY A 161 24.95 35.27 9.13
CA GLY A 161 25.22 36.18 8.02
C GLY A 161 26.16 35.53 6.98
N PRO A 162 26.05 35.87 5.67
CA PRO A 162 25.21 36.92 5.11
C PRO A 162 23.92 36.46 4.42
N ASP A 163 23.71 35.18 4.10
CA ASP A 163 22.62 34.75 3.23
C ASP A 163 21.92 33.50 3.78
N ILE A 164 20.58 33.52 3.79
CA ILE A 164 19.72 32.34 3.94
C ILE A 164 19.98 31.45 2.72
N ASP A 165 20.40 30.20 2.91
CA ASP A 165 20.61 29.25 1.81
C ASP A 165 20.02 27.85 2.10
N ASN A 166 19.48 27.21 1.07
CA ASN A 166 18.76 25.93 1.19
C ASN A 166 19.72 24.73 1.08
N ASN A 167 20.97 24.86 1.51
CA ASN A 167 21.99 23.81 1.36
C ASN A 167 22.36 23.12 2.68
N GLU A 168 21.71 23.51 3.77
CA GLU A 168 21.93 22.96 5.11
C GLU A 168 21.08 21.70 5.31
N VAL A 169 21.53 20.62 4.69
CA VAL A 169 20.96 19.27 4.78
C VAL A 169 22.02 18.27 5.22
N ILE A 170 21.61 17.25 5.97
CA ILE A 170 22.48 16.14 6.35
C ILE A 170 21.79 14.81 6.07
N LEU A 171 22.59 13.84 5.65
CA LEU A 171 22.19 12.44 5.61
C LEU A 171 22.71 11.78 6.87
N ILE A 172 21.83 11.10 7.60
CA ILE A 172 22.17 10.36 8.80
C ILE A 172 21.93 8.89 8.50
N GLU A 173 22.99 8.09 8.61
CA GLU A 173 22.88 6.64 8.64
C GLU A 173 22.38 6.20 10.02
N LEU A 174 21.34 5.39 10.04
CA LEU A 174 20.68 4.89 11.24
C LEU A 174 21.34 3.61 11.72
N ASP A 175 21.48 3.49 13.05
CA ASP A 175 22.01 2.27 13.68
C ASP A 175 21.10 1.06 13.49
N GLN A 176 19.79 1.29 13.36
CA GLN A 176 18.78 0.26 13.13
C GLN A 176 17.98 0.61 11.86
N PRO A 177 17.76 -0.38 10.97
CA PRO A 177 16.95 -0.16 9.78
C PRO A 177 15.50 0.13 10.16
N LEU A 178 14.89 1.06 9.43
CA LEU A 178 13.46 1.31 9.39
C LEU A 178 12.77 0.25 8.53
N ASP A 179 11.54 -0.12 8.90
CA ASP A 179 10.69 -1.00 8.10
C ASP A 179 9.96 -0.18 7.03
N VAL A 180 10.70 0.29 6.03
CA VAL A 180 10.20 1.24 5.03
C VAL A 180 9.21 0.56 4.10
N ASP A 181 8.01 1.14 4.01
CA ASP A 181 7.01 0.71 3.06
C ASP A 181 7.49 0.96 1.62
N PRO A 182 7.39 -0.04 0.72
CA PRO A 182 7.87 0.08 -0.64
C PRO A 182 7.13 1.16 -1.47
N LEU A 183 5.91 1.54 -1.06
CA LEU A 183 5.12 2.60 -1.67
C LEU A 183 5.51 4.00 -1.18
N LEU A 184 6.32 4.10 -0.12
CA LEU A 184 6.68 5.38 0.45
C LEU A 184 7.47 6.24 -0.56
N GLY A 185 7.00 7.48 -0.77
CA GLY A 185 7.62 8.42 -1.69
C GLY A 185 7.24 8.21 -3.16
N LEU A 186 6.44 7.18 -3.47
CA LEU A 186 5.86 6.98 -4.79
C LEU A 186 4.76 8.02 -5.09
N PRO A 187 4.53 8.41 -6.36
CA PRO A 187 3.52 9.40 -6.75
C PRO A 187 2.08 9.07 -6.30
N ALA A 188 1.19 10.09 -6.35
CA ALA A 188 -0.21 9.94 -5.94
C ALA A 188 -1.02 9.18 -7.00
N PRO A 189 -2.22 8.69 -6.65
CA PRO A 189 -3.02 7.92 -7.59
C PRO A 189 -3.30 8.62 -8.91
N ASN A 190 -2.96 7.98 -10.04
CA ASN A 190 -3.21 8.54 -11.36
C ASN A 190 -4.57 8.10 -11.90
N PHE A 191 -5.24 9.01 -12.60
CA PHE A 191 -6.41 8.67 -13.42
C PHE A 191 -5.99 8.65 -14.87
N ILE A 192 -5.92 7.46 -15.45
CA ILE A 192 -5.50 7.24 -16.84
C ILE A 192 -6.74 6.83 -17.65
N SER A 193 -6.95 7.49 -18.79
CA SER A 193 -8.03 7.17 -19.72
C SER A 193 -7.48 7.05 -21.13
N GLY A 194 -7.65 5.90 -21.74
CA GLY A 194 -7.33 5.68 -23.14
C GLY A 194 -8.41 6.26 -24.07
N THR A 195 -8.32 5.84 -25.31
CA THR A 195 -9.11 6.29 -26.45
C THR A 195 -10.05 5.18 -26.93
N PRO A 196 -10.89 5.43 -27.95
CA PRO A 196 -11.65 4.34 -28.59
C PRO A 196 -10.84 3.51 -29.60
N GLN A 197 -9.51 3.54 -29.54
CA GLN A 197 -8.61 2.77 -30.40
C GLN A 197 -7.75 1.90 -29.49
N GLY A 198 -7.14 0.84 -30.03
CA GLY A 198 -6.19 0.05 -29.27
C GLY A 198 -5.02 0.90 -28.77
N ASP A 199 -4.87 0.96 -27.46
CA ASP A 199 -3.91 1.76 -26.71
C ASP A 199 -2.88 0.87 -26.00
N GLU A 200 -1.68 1.42 -25.77
CA GLU A 200 -0.66 0.85 -24.89
C GLU A 200 -0.56 1.78 -23.68
N ILE A 201 -1.03 1.30 -22.53
CA ILE A 201 -1.15 2.05 -21.29
C ILE A 201 -0.26 1.40 -20.25
N VAL A 202 0.54 2.20 -19.57
CA VAL A 202 1.39 1.77 -18.46
C VAL A 202 1.11 2.74 -17.32
N GLY A 203 0.63 2.23 -16.21
CA GLY A 203 0.55 2.95 -14.95
C GLY A 203 1.95 3.17 -14.37
N GLU A 204 2.02 4.05 -13.38
CA GLU A 204 3.27 4.45 -12.78
C GLU A 204 3.48 3.67 -11.47
N LEU A 205 3.78 4.38 -10.40
CA LEU A 205 4.10 3.84 -9.11
C LEU A 205 3.00 4.29 -8.15
N GLY A 206 2.53 3.38 -7.30
CA GLY A 206 1.37 3.60 -6.45
C GLY A 206 0.06 3.34 -7.20
N LYS A 207 -1.04 3.43 -6.46
CA LYS A 207 -2.38 3.07 -6.92
C LYS A 207 -2.86 3.87 -8.14
N ASP A 208 -3.15 3.22 -9.25
CA ASP A 208 -3.68 3.83 -10.45
C ASP A 208 -5.14 3.44 -10.74
N PHE A 209 -5.86 4.36 -11.37
CA PHE A 209 -7.23 4.18 -11.85
C PHE A 209 -7.21 4.26 -13.37
N ILE A 210 -7.19 3.08 -14.02
CA ILE A 210 -7.01 2.95 -15.45
C ILE A 210 -8.32 2.55 -16.12
N SER A 211 -8.68 3.28 -17.17
CA SER A 211 -9.80 2.96 -18.07
C SER A 211 -9.30 2.95 -19.50
N ALA A 212 -9.13 1.77 -20.08
CA ALA A 212 -8.48 1.59 -21.39
C ALA A 212 -9.35 2.14 -22.53
N GLY A 213 -10.63 1.76 -22.60
CA GLY A 213 -11.59 2.38 -23.50
C GLY A 213 -12.19 1.39 -24.49
N GLU A 214 -12.46 1.82 -25.71
CA GLU A 214 -12.85 0.86 -26.75
C GLU A 214 -11.60 0.51 -27.56
N GLY A 215 -11.58 -0.68 -28.18
CA GLY A 215 -10.43 -1.14 -28.93
C GLY A 215 -9.71 -2.25 -28.18
N ASN A 216 -8.74 -2.88 -28.84
CA ASN A 216 -7.95 -3.94 -28.22
C ASN A 216 -6.74 -3.29 -27.56
N ASP A 217 -6.78 -3.17 -26.25
CA ASP A 217 -5.82 -2.44 -25.45
C ASP A 217 -4.76 -3.36 -24.84
N THR A 218 -3.63 -2.78 -24.46
CA THR A 218 -2.61 -3.43 -23.64
C THR A 218 -2.32 -2.53 -22.46
N VAL A 219 -2.62 -3.01 -21.25
CA VAL A 219 -2.53 -2.25 -20.01
C VAL A 219 -1.63 -2.95 -19.02
N ASP A 220 -0.72 -2.19 -18.44
CA ASP A 220 0.08 -2.53 -17.26
C ASP A 220 -0.30 -1.55 -16.15
N GLY A 221 -0.70 -2.03 -14.96
CA GLY A 221 -1.08 -1.19 -13.83
C GLY A 221 0.10 -0.49 -13.17
N GLY A 222 1.29 -1.08 -13.23
CA GLY A 222 2.50 -0.50 -12.65
C GLY A 222 2.90 -1.19 -11.35
N LEU A 223 3.16 -0.43 -10.28
CA LEU A 223 3.37 -1.00 -8.93
C LEU A 223 2.29 -0.50 -7.98
N GLY A 224 1.78 -1.40 -7.14
CA GLY A 224 0.84 -1.07 -6.07
C GLY A 224 -0.62 -1.26 -6.50
N ASN A 225 -1.55 -1.02 -5.58
CA ASN A 225 -2.91 -1.55 -5.73
C ASN A 225 -3.77 -0.77 -6.73
N ASP A 226 -3.97 -1.32 -7.92
CA ASP A 226 -4.57 -0.68 -9.07
C ASP A 226 -6.05 -1.05 -9.30
N LEU A 227 -6.74 -0.20 -10.04
CA LEU A 227 -8.06 -0.48 -10.61
C LEU A 227 -7.99 -0.34 -12.13
N ILE A 228 -8.03 -1.46 -12.83
CA ILE A 228 -7.94 -1.54 -14.29
C ILE A 228 -9.30 -1.91 -14.90
N LYS A 229 -9.69 -1.21 -15.96
CA LYS A 229 -10.89 -1.53 -16.77
C LYS A 229 -10.53 -1.52 -18.25
N GLY A 230 -10.55 -2.68 -18.91
CA GLY A 230 -10.37 -2.80 -20.36
C GLY A 230 -11.54 -2.16 -21.13
N GLN A 231 -12.75 -2.52 -20.72
CA GLN A 231 -14.05 -2.13 -21.29
C GLN A 231 -14.45 -2.90 -22.55
N ALA A 232 -14.04 -2.52 -23.76
CA ALA A 232 -14.57 -3.17 -24.96
C ALA A 232 -13.50 -3.41 -26.03
N GLY A 233 -13.19 -4.67 -26.29
CA GLY A 233 -12.18 -5.14 -27.23
C GLY A 233 -11.56 -6.42 -26.68
N ASP A 234 -10.69 -7.05 -27.46
CA ASP A 234 -9.90 -8.17 -26.92
C ASP A 234 -8.65 -7.57 -26.26
N ASP A 235 -8.66 -7.42 -24.95
CA ASP A 235 -7.65 -6.67 -24.18
C ASP A 235 -6.55 -7.57 -23.58
N VAL A 236 -5.39 -6.99 -23.31
CA VAL A 236 -4.32 -7.60 -22.52
C VAL A 236 -4.08 -6.74 -21.29
N LEU A 237 -4.47 -7.22 -20.12
CA LEU A 237 -4.44 -6.48 -18.87
C LEU A 237 -3.53 -7.19 -17.87
N GLN A 238 -2.61 -6.47 -17.25
CA GLN A 238 -1.81 -6.96 -16.14
C GLN A 238 -1.83 -5.98 -14.97
N GLY A 239 -1.90 -6.50 -13.75
CA GLY A 239 -1.88 -5.74 -12.51
C GLY A 239 -0.55 -5.04 -12.34
N ASP A 240 0.51 -5.81 -12.15
CA ASP A 240 1.86 -5.25 -12.03
C ASP A 240 2.77 -5.41 -13.27
N PHE A 241 3.95 -4.79 -13.21
CA PHE A 241 5.07 -5.16 -14.08
C PHE A 241 5.42 -6.65 -13.94
N ALA A 242 5.52 -7.35 -15.07
CA ALA A 242 5.82 -8.79 -15.11
C ALA A 242 7.17 -9.20 -14.51
N ASP A 243 8.11 -8.26 -14.29
CA ASP A 243 9.40 -8.49 -13.62
C ASP A 243 9.51 -7.80 -12.25
N SER A 244 8.38 -7.36 -11.70
CA SER A 244 8.34 -6.75 -10.37
C SER A 244 8.72 -7.76 -9.28
N THR A 245 9.26 -7.22 -8.19
CA THR A 245 9.45 -7.96 -6.92
C THR A 245 8.54 -7.42 -5.81
N ILE A 246 7.69 -6.45 -6.14
CA ILE A 246 6.77 -5.75 -5.26
C ILE A 246 5.43 -5.72 -6.00
N GLY A 247 4.40 -6.35 -5.45
CA GLY A 247 3.08 -6.41 -6.08
C GLY A 247 2.08 -5.41 -5.55
N GLY A 248 0.90 -5.41 -6.16
CA GLY A 248 -0.30 -4.72 -5.72
C GLY A 248 -1.46 -5.69 -5.50
N ASP A 249 -2.34 -5.43 -4.53
CA ASP A 249 -3.65 -6.10 -4.48
C ASP A 249 -4.58 -5.40 -5.50
N ASP A 250 -4.67 -5.94 -6.70
CA ASP A 250 -5.29 -5.28 -7.84
C ASP A 250 -6.75 -5.67 -8.07
N VAL A 251 -7.46 -4.79 -8.77
CA VAL A 251 -8.82 -5.08 -9.25
C VAL A 251 -8.87 -4.85 -10.76
N ILE A 252 -9.03 -5.94 -11.51
CA ILE A 252 -9.00 -5.92 -12.98
C ILE A 252 -10.35 -6.37 -13.53
N PHE A 253 -10.91 -5.55 -14.41
CA PHE A 253 -12.11 -5.88 -15.20
C PHE A 253 -11.73 -5.89 -16.68
N GLY A 254 -11.82 -7.05 -17.35
CA GLY A 254 -11.65 -7.20 -18.80
C GLY A 254 -12.70 -6.40 -19.55
N GLY A 255 -13.96 -6.85 -19.47
CA GLY A 255 -15.10 -6.12 -20.01
C GLY A 255 -15.83 -6.92 -21.07
N LEU A 256 -15.83 -6.44 -22.32
CA LEU A 256 -16.44 -7.09 -23.47
C LEU A 256 -15.33 -7.49 -24.45
N GLY A 257 -15.28 -8.73 -24.89
CA GLY A 257 -14.25 -9.24 -25.78
C GLY A 257 -13.51 -10.39 -25.12
N ASN A 258 -12.59 -11.02 -25.84
CA ASN A 258 -11.81 -12.15 -25.33
C ASN A 258 -10.53 -11.61 -24.72
N ASP A 259 -10.52 -11.45 -23.42
CA ASP A 259 -9.47 -10.76 -22.70
C ASP A 259 -8.39 -11.71 -22.20
N ARG A 260 -7.18 -11.17 -22.02
CA ARG A 260 -6.08 -11.84 -21.32
C ARG A 260 -5.75 -11.02 -20.09
N ILE A 261 -6.01 -11.58 -18.91
CA ILE A 261 -5.85 -10.90 -17.62
C ILE A 261 -4.80 -11.61 -16.78
N SER A 262 -3.85 -10.87 -16.22
CA SER A 262 -2.83 -11.36 -15.28
C SER A 262 -2.86 -10.53 -14.00
N GLY A 263 -3.05 -11.14 -12.83
CA GLY A 263 -2.93 -10.46 -11.54
C GLY A 263 -1.48 -10.08 -11.25
N ASN A 264 -0.60 -11.09 -11.32
CA ASN A 264 0.84 -11.03 -11.05
C ASN A 264 1.16 -11.23 -9.57
N LEU A 265 1.55 -10.19 -8.84
CA LEU A 265 1.94 -10.32 -7.44
C LEU A 265 0.88 -9.66 -6.57
N GLY A 266 0.38 -10.35 -5.54
CA GLY A 266 -0.61 -9.76 -4.63
C GLY A 266 -1.92 -10.52 -4.65
N ASN A 267 -2.88 -10.10 -3.83
CA ASN A 267 -4.17 -10.77 -3.71
C ASN A 267 -5.19 -10.04 -4.59
N ASP A 268 -5.40 -10.57 -5.78
CA ASP A 268 -6.09 -9.86 -6.85
C ASP A 268 -7.57 -10.20 -6.95
N LYS A 269 -8.31 -9.31 -7.60
CA LYS A 269 -9.70 -9.53 -8.00
C LYS A 269 -9.83 -9.39 -9.50
N LEU A 270 -9.95 -10.53 -10.16
CA LEU A 270 -9.89 -10.65 -11.62
C LEU A 270 -11.27 -11.02 -12.17
N TYR A 271 -11.81 -10.15 -13.02
CA TYR A 271 -13.11 -10.33 -13.66
C TYR A 271 -12.94 -10.27 -15.18
N GLY A 272 -13.15 -11.38 -15.88
CA GLY A 272 -13.09 -11.45 -17.35
C GLY A 272 -14.15 -10.60 -18.01
N GLY A 273 -15.42 -10.84 -17.64
CA GLY A 273 -16.55 -10.06 -18.13
C GLY A 273 -17.33 -10.85 -19.14
N ALA A 274 -17.27 -10.50 -20.42
CA ALA A 274 -17.99 -11.20 -21.48
C ALA A 274 -17.11 -11.47 -22.69
N GLY A 275 -16.92 -12.76 -23.01
CA GLY A 275 -16.03 -13.27 -24.04
C GLY A 275 -15.42 -14.57 -23.55
N ASP A 276 -14.63 -15.24 -24.39
CA ASP A 276 -13.87 -16.42 -23.93
C ASP A 276 -12.49 -15.93 -23.43
N ASP A 277 -12.37 -15.74 -22.12
CA ASP A 277 -11.24 -15.05 -21.48
C ASP A 277 -10.11 -16.01 -21.04
N PHE A 278 -8.90 -15.47 -20.90
CA PHE A 278 -7.77 -16.14 -20.26
C PHE A 278 -7.35 -15.36 -19.02
N ILE A 279 -7.56 -15.94 -17.83
CA ILE A 279 -7.28 -15.27 -16.55
C ILE A 279 -6.23 -16.07 -15.77
N PHE A 280 -5.17 -15.38 -15.37
CA PHE A 280 -4.05 -15.88 -14.59
C PHE A 280 -3.98 -15.07 -13.28
N GLY A 281 -4.22 -15.71 -12.12
CA GLY A 281 -4.00 -15.11 -10.80
C GLY A 281 -2.52 -14.79 -10.57
N ASN A 282 -1.72 -15.85 -10.62
CA ASN A 282 -0.29 -15.93 -10.36
C ASN A 282 0.06 -16.04 -8.87
N GLU A 283 0.74 -15.07 -8.25
CA GLU A 283 1.19 -15.19 -6.86
C GLU A 283 0.26 -14.41 -5.91
N GLY A 284 -0.44 -15.12 -5.03
CA GLY A 284 -1.24 -14.51 -3.96
C GLY A 284 -2.61 -15.15 -3.86
N ASP A 285 -3.42 -14.76 -2.88
CA ASP A 285 -4.75 -15.34 -2.67
C ASP A 285 -5.77 -14.62 -3.58
N ASP A 286 -6.06 -15.18 -4.76
CA ASP A 286 -6.81 -14.48 -5.79
C ASP A 286 -8.31 -14.80 -5.80
N LEU A 287 -9.13 -13.83 -6.22
CA LEU A 287 -10.54 -14.03 -6.57
C LEU A 287 -10.72 -13.92 -8.08
N ILE A 288 -11.05 -15.04 -8.73
CA ILE A 288 -11.12 -15.13 -10.19
C ILE A 288 -12.56 -15.45 -10.63
N ARG A 289 -13.13 -14.60 -11.48
CA ARG A 289 -14.42 -14.84 -12.15
C ARG A 289 -14.28 -14.62 -13.65
N GLY A 290 -14.44 -15.68 -14.45
CA GLY A 290 -14.45 -15.58 -15.91
C GLY A 290 -15.60 -14.72 -16.41
N GLY A 291 -16.83 -15.14 -16.11
CA GLY A 291 -18.04 -14.40 -16.50
C GLY A 291 -18.69 -15.01 -17.72
N LEU A 292 -19.29 -14.19 -18.58
CA LEU A 292 -20.03 -14.68 -19.73
C LEU A 292 -19.10 -15.24 -20.81
N GLY A 293 -19.00 -16.56 -20.95
CA GLY A 293 -18.18 -17.18 -21.98
C GLY A 293 -17.66 -18.54 -21.58
N ASN A 294 -16.67 -19.06 -22.31
CA ASN A 294 -15.96 -20.27 -21.92
C ASN A 294 -14.53 -19.89 -21.58
N ASP A 295 -14.30 -19.65 -20.30
CA ASP A 295 -13.06 -19.02 -19.85
C ASP A 295 -12.01 -20.07 -19.48
N PHE A 296 -10.75 -19.67 -19.58
CA PHE A 296 -9.62 -20.45 -19.12
C PHE A 296 -9.01 -19.76 -17.90
N LEU A 297 -9.06 -20.43 -16.75
CA LEU A 297 -8.70 -19.85 -15.46
C LEU A 297 -7.55 -20.65 -14.81
N THR A 298 -6.62 -19.93 -14.22
CA THR A 298 -5.52 -20.48 -13.41
C THR A 298 -5.30 -19.56 -12.23
N GLY A 299 -5.10 -20.16 -11.07
CA GLY A 299 -4.86 -19.48 -9.81
C GLY A 299 -3.38 -19.19 -9.63
N ASP A 300 -2.54 -20.22 -9.80
CA ASP A 300 -1.12 -20.13 -9.51
C ASP A 300 -0.24 -20.12 -10.77
N ASP A 301 0.91 -19.44 -10.67
CA ASP A 301 1.96 -19.57 -11.66
C ASP A 301 2.85 -20.82 -11.42
N SER A 302 3.83 -21.05 -12.29
CA SER A 302 4.74 -22.20 -12.16
C SER A 302 5.94 -21.98 -11.22
N SER A 303 6.03 -20.82 -10.55
CA SER A 303 7.16 -20.41 -9.70
C SER A 303 7.24 -21.20 -8.39
N GLY A 304 6.12 -21.77 -7.95
CA GLY A 304 6.02 -22.60 -6.74
C GLY A 304 5.72 -21.81 -5.47
N ILE A 305 5.46 -20.50 -5.56
CA ILE A 305 4.71 -19.75 -4.56
C ILE A 305 3.24 -19.94 -4.94
N SER A 306 2.44 -20.49 -4.04
CA SER A 306 1.03 -20.81 -4.30
C SER A 306 0.14 -20.07 -3.32
N GLY A 307 -0.93 -19.49 -3.84
CA GLY A 307 -1.99 -18.82 -3.11
C GLY A 307 -3.11 -19.75 -2.67
N SER A 308 -4.07 -19.19 -1.93
CA SER A 308 -5.37 -19.79 -1.62
C SER A 308 -6.43 -19.12 -2.46
N ASP A 309 -6.66 -19.66 -3.66
CA ASP A 309 -7.47 -18.98 -4.66
C ASP A 309 -8.96 -19.30 -4.54
N THR A 310 -9.79 -18.41 -5.07
CA THR A 310 -11.24 -18.60 -5.16
C THR A 310 -11.72 -18.42 -6.60
N PHE A 311 -12.16 -19.53 -7.22
CA PHE A 311 -12.75 -19.54 -8.55
C PHE A 311 -14.27 -19.42 -8.47
N VAL A 312 -14.82 -18.33 -9.00
CA VAL A 312 -16.24 -18.00 -8.88
C VAL A 312 -17.05 -18.59 -10.03
N LEU A 313 -18.09 -19.35 -9.68
CA LEU A 313 -19.07 -19.89 -10.61
C LEU A 313 -20.44 -19.24 -10.39
N ALA A 314 -21.10 -18.88 -11.49
CA ALA A 314 -22.51 -18.50 -11.50
C ALA A 314 -23.30 -19.20 -12.60
N ALA A 315 -24.63 -19.22 -12.45
CA ALA A 315 -25.52 -19.87 -13.39
C ALA A 315 -25.69 -19.01 -14.67
N GLY A 316 -25.51 -19.64 -15.83
CA GLY A 316 -25.75 -18.99 -17.12
C GLY A 316 -24.59 -18.13 -17.64
N GLU A 317 -23.42 -18.24 -17.01
CA GLU A 317 -22.21 -17.53 -17.42
C GLU A 317 -21.46 -18.27 -18.54
N GLY A 318 -21.41 -19.59 -18.48
CA GLY A 318 -20.99 -20.39 -19.62
C GLY A 318 -20.32 -21.66 -19.16
N THR A 319 -19.14 -21.97 -19.69
CA THR A 319 -18.43 -23.21 -19.34
C THR A 319 -16.94 -22.98 -19.22
N ASP A 320 -16.47 -22.89 -17.98
CA ASP A 320 -15.08 -22.55 -17.71
C ASP A 320 -14.18 -23.79 -17.61
N PHE A 321 -12.89 -23.58 -17.80
CA PHE A 321 -11.85 -24.56 -17.59
C PHE A 321 -10.84 -24.05 -16.57
N ILE A 322 -10.74 -24.72 -15.43
CA ILE A 322 -9.83 -24.38 -14.34
C ILE A 322 -8.67 -25.40 -14.36
N LEU A 323 -7.44 -24.92 -14.52
CA LEU A 323 -6.29 -25.79 -14.80
C LEU A 323 -5.62 -26.38 -13.54
N ASP A 324 -5.50 -25.62 -12.47
CA ASP A 324 -4.53 -25.85 -11.40
C ASP A 324 -5.13 -25.96 -9.99
N PHE A 325 -6.47 -25.97 -9.88
CA PHE A 325 -7.19 -26.06 -8.62
C PHE A 325 -6.62 -27.10 -7.64
N GLN A 326 -6.35 -26.66 -6.41
CA GLN A 326 -5.77 -27.41 -5.32
C GLN A 326 -6.80 -27.64 -4.19
N PRO A 327 -7.44 -28.83 -4.11
CA PRO A 327 -8.42 -29.12 -3.06
C PRO A 327 -7.86 -28.94 -1.64
N GLY A 328 -8.60 -28.22 -0.80
CA GLY A 328 -8.21 -27.90 0.58
C GLY A 328 -7.25 -26.71 0.73
N VAL A 329 -6.84 -26.10 -0.39
CA VAL A 329 -6.15 -24.81 -0.45
C VAL A 329 -7.07 -23.80 -1.11
N ASP A 330 -7.57 -24.14 -2.31
CA ASP A 330 -8.46 -23.28 -3.08
C ASP A 330 -9.93 -23.53 -2.75
N LEU A 331 -10.77 -22.57 -3.14
CA LEU A 331 -12.21 -22.60 -3.00
C LEU A 331 -12.93 -22.39 -4.33
N ILE A 332 -14.11 -22.99 -4.42
CA ILE A 332 -15.08 -22.74 -5.48
C ILE A 332 -16.16 -21.83 -4.93
N GLY A 333 -16.18 -20.59 -5.41
CA GLY A 333 -17.16 -19.58 -5.06
C GLY A 333 -18.48 -19.79 -5.76
N LEU A 334 -19.58 -19.90 -5.01
CA LEU A 334 -20.93 -20.01 -5.57
C LEU A 334 -21.63 -18.66 -5.49
N ALA A 335 -21.73 -17.98 -6.64
CA ALA A 335 -22.33 -16.65 -6.75
C ALA A 335 -23.80 -16.70 -7.21
N ASP A 336 -24.46 -15.55 -7.14
CA ASP A 336 -25.82 -15.32 -7.69
C ASP A 336 -26.90 -16.30 -7.18
N GLY A 337 -26.76 -16.73 -5.92
CA GLY A 337 -27.71 -17.60 -5.23
C GLY A 337 -27.55 -19.08 -5.56
N LEU A 338 -26.46 -19.47 -6.23
CA LEU A 338 -26.07 -20.86 -6.42
C LEU A 338 -25.70 -21.51 -5.08
N THR A 339 -26.05 -22.78 -4.90
CA THR A 339 -25.75 -23.55 -3.69
C THR A 339 -25.23 -24.93 -4.05
N PHE A 340 -24.36 -25.50 -3.20
CA PHE A 340 -23.76 -26.82 -3.43
C PHE A 340 -24.81 -27.92 -3.70
N GLY A 341 -25.95 -27.88 -2.99
CA GLY A 341 -27.02 -28.86 -3.13
C GLY A 341 -27.73 -28.86 -4.49
N GLN A 342 -27.51 -27.85 -5.34
CA GLN A 342 -28.05 -27.78 -6.70
C GLN A 342 -27.11 -28.40 -7.74
N LEU A 343 -25.85 -28.65 -7.38
CA LEU A 343 -24.80 -29.06 -8.31
C LEU A 343 -24.77 -30.57 -8.50
N SER A 344 -24.48 -30.99 -9.72
CA SER A 344 -24.07 -32.35 -10.07
C SER A 344 -22.58 -32.34 -10.39
N ILE A 345 -21.82 -33.23 -9.74
CA ILE A 345 -20.38 -33.36 -9.94
C ILE A 345 -20.07 -34.72 -10.55
N GLU A 346 -19.48 -34.71 -11.75
CA GLU A 346 -19.02 -35.91 -12.44
C GLU A 346 -17.48 -35.95 -12.47
N GLN A 347 -16.90 -36.97 -11.83
CA GLN A 347 -15.45 -37.16 -11.76
C GLN A 347 -14.98 -38.21 -12.78
N ASP A 348 -13.96 -37.87 -13.57
CA ASP A 348 -13.15 -38.82 -14.33
C ASP A 348 -11.69 -38.87 -13.82
N SER A 349 -10.81 -39.63 -14.50
CA SER A 349 -9.44 -39.83 -14.05
C SER A 349 -8.55 -38.57 -14.09
N GLN A 350 -9.01 -37.51 -14.76
CA GLN A 350 -8.25 -36.28 -14.98
C GLN A 350 -9.05 -35.02 -14.69
N ASN A 351 -10.38 -35.07 -14.62
CA ASN A 351 -11.21 -33.89 -14.43
C ASN A 351 -12.41 -34.11 -13.50
N ALA A 352 -12.81 -33.05 -12.82
CA ALA A 352 -14.13 -32.89 -12.22
C ALA A 352 -15.00 -31.97 -13.09
N ARG A 353 -16.22 -32.37 -13.41
CA ARG A 353 -17.20 -31.54 -14.16
C ARG A 353 -18.35 -31.15 -13.26
N ILE A 354 -18.60 -29.86 -13.13
CA ILE A 354 -19.68 -29.30 -12.30
C ILE A 354 -20.81 -28.84 -13.21
N SER A 355 -22.02 -29.31 -12.95
CA SER A 355 -23.21 -28.98 -13.75
C SER A 355 -24.40 -28.56 -12.89
N LEU A 356 -25.23 -27.68 -13.43
CA LEU A 356 -26.54 -27.29 -12.87
C LEU A 356 -27.63 -27.66 -13.88
N ASP A 357 -28.63 -28.45 -13.49
CA ASP A 357 -29.74 -28.87 -14.36
C ASP A 357 -29.31 -29.46 -15.73
N ASN A 358 -28.19 -30.20 -15.74
CA ASN A 358 -27.51 -30.76 -16.93
C ASN A 358 -26.81 -29.75 -17.86
N GLN A 359 -26.69 -28.49 -17.45
CA GLN A 359 -25.79 -27.52 -18.08
C GLN A 359 -24.44 -27.56 -17.37
N LEU A 360 -23.37 -27.74 -18.13
CA LEU A 360 -22.00 -27.68 -17.61
C LEU A 360 -21.68 -26.22 -17.24
N LEU A 361 -21.18 -26.01 -16.03
CA LEU A 361 -20.71 -24.71 -15.54
C LEU A 361 -19.18 -24.61 -15.64
N ALA A 362 -18.49 -25.67 -15.24
CA ALA A 362 -17.03 -25.67 -15.23
C ALA A 362 -16.44 -27.08 -15.29
N THR A 363 -15.23 -27.18 -15.83
CA THR A 363 -14.36 -28.36 -15.77
C THR A 363 -13.10 -27.99 -15.01
N PHE A 364 -12.80 -28.72 -13.95
CA PHE A 364 -11.57 -28.60 -13.17
C PHE A 364 -10.62 -29.72 -13.56
N ALA A 365 -9.37 -29.39 -13.91
CA ALA A 365 -8.35 -30.35 -14.32
C ALA A 365 -7.68 -31.07 -13.13
N ILE A 366 -8.50 -31.74 -12.33
CA ILE A 366 -8.12 -32.41 -11.10
C ILE A 366 -8.48 -33.89 -11.11
N ALA A 367 -7.60 -34.72 -10.58
CA ALA A 367 -7.85 -36.15 -10.41
C ALA A 367 -8.57 -36.49 -9.10
N ASN A 368 -8.45 -35.61 -8.09
CA ASN A 368 -9.08 -35.81 -6.79
C ASN A 368 -10.55 -35.35 -6.85
N PRO A 369 -11.49 -36.09 -6.24
CA PRO A 369 -12.89 -35.69 -6.20
C PRO A 369 -13.10 -34.43 -5.36
N LEU A 370 -13.94 -33.53 -5.86
CA LEU A 370 -14.46 -32.39 -5.09
C LEU A 370 -15.46 -32.85 -4.02
N THR A 371 -15.47 -32.13 -2.92
CA THR A 371 -16.34 -32.31 -1.75
C THR A 371 -17.00 -30.98 -1.38
N GLU A 372 -18.02 -31.01 -0.53
CA GLU A 372 -18.68 -29.78 -0.06
C GLU A 372 -17.72 -28.80 0.63
N ALA A 373 -16.60 -29.27 1.17
CA ALA A 373 -15.60 -28.43 1.82
C ALA A 373 -14.81 -27.55 0.83
N ASP A 374 -14.81 -27.91 -0.46
CA ASP A 374 -14.14 -27.16 -1.51
C ASP A 374 -15.00 -26.00 -2.04
N PHE A 375 -16.20 -25.77 -1.47
CA PHE A 375 -17.15 -24.76 -1.91
C PHE A 375 -17.43 -23.73 -0.83
N THR A 376 -17.63 -22.48 -1.25
CA THR A 376 -18.07 -21.38 -0.40
C THR A 376 -19.18 -20.57 -1.08
N ILE A 377 -19.98 -19.83 -0.30
CA ILE A 377 -20.96 -18.87 -0.83
C ILE A 377 -20.30 -17.50 -0.80
N ILE A 378 -20.44 -16.73 -1.88
CA ILE A 378 -19.89 -15.38 -2.02
C ILE A 378 -21.01 -14.34 -2.15
#